data_AF-A0A1D2J9Y9-F1
#
_entry.id   AF-A0A1D2J9Y9-F1
#
_cell.length_a   1.000
_cell.length_b   1.000
_cell.length_c   1.000
_cell.angle_alpha   90.00
_cell.angle_beta   90.00
_cell.angle_gamma   90.00
#
_symmetry.space_group_name_H-M   'P 1'
#
loop_
_entity.id
_entity.type
_entity.pdbx_description
1 polymer ?
#
loop_
_entity_poly.entity_id
_entity_poly.type
_entity_poly.pdbx_seq_one_letter_code
_entity_poly.pdbx_strand_id
1 'polypeptide(L)'
;MRLDIVCVALVSAYLPVHTVASEVDDLAAQGLEIRRAYDAEIGGEGTCDFENTAVRREWNTLTADEKKEYINAVLCLQELESIWPRSEVPGVRSRFDDFVALHIQQARLVHFTASFLGWHRYYLWTYEEALRNECGYTGYHPYWNWAEYAEDPVSNPMFDGSETSLSGNGEATDHGNVTIVPGLIVPSGTGGGCVFSGPFANMSVNLGPITPIMPDLQPNGNGLSYNPRCLRRDISSIISKRFTKTSDIVELITTKNDILSFQNFMQADPVTDFIGVHGGGHFITSGDPGGDFYISPGDPVFYLHHSQIDRIWWIWQNLDPANRLHAVAGDTEMYNPSSRNGTADDLVDLGYLGDECRLGDLLSATGGPFCYIYQ
;
A
#
# COMPACT_ATOMS: atom_id res chain seq x y z
N MET A 1 -62.99 -19.25 -18.18
CA MET A 1 -62.33 -18.16 -17.44
C MET A 1 -61.08 -18.74 -16.79
N ARG A 2 -59.96 -18.73 -17.50
CA ARG A 2 -58.63 -19.11 -16.99
C ARG A 2 -57.77 -17.86 -17.16
N LEU A 3 -57.35 -17.27 -16.04
CA LEU A 3 -56.38 -16.18 -16.01
C LEU A 3 -55.00 -16.83 -16.05
N ASP A 4 -54.25 -16.56 -17.12
CA ASP A 4 -52.81 -16.83 -17.17
C ASP A 4 -52.09 -15.66 -16.48
N ILE A 5 -51.41 -15.97 -15.37
CA ILE A 5 -50.58 -15.03 -14.62
C ILE A 5 -49.20 -15.01 -15.30
N VAL A 6 -48.88 -13.90 -15.95
CA VAL A 6 -47.55 -13.61 -16.48
C VAL A 6 -46.62 -13.31 -15.30
N CYS A 7 -45.64 -14.17 -15.09
CA CYS A 7 -44.57 -13.99 -14.12
C CYS A 7 -43.55 -12.99 -14.71
N VAL A 8 -43.52 -11.76 -14.20
CA VAL A 8 -42.51 -10.76 -14.56
C VAL A 8 -41.25 -11.06 -13.74
N ALA A 9 -40.21 -11.57 -14.40
CA ALA A 9 -38.89 -11.69 -13.82
C ALA A 9 -38.30 -10.29 -13.59
N LEU A 10 -38.08 -9.93 -12.33
CA LEU A 10 -37.27 -8.77 -11.93
C LEU A 10 -35.81 -9.08 -12.26
N VAL A 11 -35.37 -8.67 -13.44
CA VAL A 11 -33.94 -8.56 -13.75
C VAL A 11 -33.44 -7.32 -13.02
N SER A 12 -32.79 -7.52 -11.87
CA SER A 12 -32.01 -6.46 -11.22
C SER A 12 -30.81 -6.20 -12.11
N ALA A 13 -30.90 -5.18 -12.95
CA ALA A 13 -29.75 -4.67 -13.68
C ALA A 13 -28.78 -4.08 -12.65
N TYR A 14 -27.66 -4.76 -12.42
CA TYR A 14 -26.46 -4.15 -11.86
C TYR A 14 -26.01 -3.10 -12.88
N LEU A 15 -26.42 -1.85 -12.66
CA LEU A 15 -25.79 -0.72 -13.30
C LEU A 15 -24.41 -0.56 -12.65
N PRO A 16 -23.33 -0.39 -13.42
CA PRO A 16 -22.07 0.03 -12.84
C PRO A 16 -22.34 1.39 -12.20
N VAL A 17 -22.02 1.51 -10.91
CA VAL A 17 -21.99 2.81 -10.24
C VAL A 17 -20.95 3.62 -11.00
N HIS A 18 -21.40 4.49 -11.91
CA HIS A 18 -20.58 5.59 -12.39
C HIS A 18 -20.23 6.41 -11.14
N THR A 19 -18.99 6.29 -10.71
CA THR A 19 -18.41 6.94 -9.55
C THR A 19 -18.64 8.44 -9.66
N VAL A 20 -19.46 9.00 -8.77
CA VAL A 20 -19.42 10.43 -8.49
C VAL A 20 -17.99 10.70 -7.99
N ALA A 21 -17.29 11.65 -8.59
CA ALA A 21 -15.94 12.03 -8.15
C ALA A 21 -15.97 12.29 -6.64
N SER A 22 -15.05 11.65 -5.91
CA SER A 22 -14.96 11.84 -4.47
C SER A 22 -14.31 13.18 -4.16
N GLU A 23 -14.51 13.72 -2.95
CA GLU A 23 -13.84 14.96 -2.51
C GLU A 23 -12.30 14.84 -2.59
N VAL A 24 -11.76 13.62 -2.47
CA VAL A 24 -10.33 13.34 -2.66
C VAL A 24 -9.92 13.52 -4.13
N ASP A 25 -10.78 13.14 -5.08
CA ASP A 25 -10.53 13.31 -6.51
C ASP A 25 -10.61 14.78 -6.93
N ASP A 26 -11.51 15.56 -6.30
CA ASP A 26 -11.56 17.02 -6.47
C ASP A 26 -10.26 17.68 -5.99
N LEU A 27 -9.74 17.27 -4.82
CA LEU A 27 -8.44 17.74 -4.30
C LEU A 27 -7.28 17.32 -5.22
N ALA A 28 -7.32 16.11 -5.78
CA ALA A 28 -6.32 15.63 -6.72
C ALA A 28 -6.31 16.47 -8.02
N ALA A 29 -7.48 16.75 -8.58
CA ALA A 29 -7.63 17.57 -9.77
C ALA A 29 -7.16 19.01 -9.53
N GLN A 30 -7.55 19.61 -8.40
CA GLN A 30 -7.11 20.93 -7.98
C GLN A 30 -5.58 20.98 -7.81
N GLY A 31 -5.01 20.02 -7.08
CA GLY A 31 -3.57 19.92 -6.88
C GLY A 31 -2.83 19.82 -8.21
N LEU A 32 -3.31 18.99 -9.15
CA LEU A 32 -2.70 18.87 -10.46
C LEU A 32 -2.72 20.20 -11.24
N GLU A 33 -3.80 20.96 -11.19
CA GLU A 33 -3.86 22.29 -11.83
C GLU A 33 -2.83 23.26 -11.23
N ILE A 34 -2.74 23.32 -9.90
CA ILE A 34 -1.76 24.15 -9.18
C ILE A 34 -0.34 23.71 -9.54
N ARG A 35 -0.08 22.40 -9.56
CA ARG A 35 1.23 21.84 -9.90
C ARG A 35 1.66 22.22 -11.32
N ARG A 36 0.75 22.14 -12.30
CA ARG A 36 1.04 22.55 -13.69
C ARG A 36 1.43 24.02 -13.79
N ALA A 37 0.75 24.89 -13.04
CA ALA A 37 1.10 26.31 -13.02
C ALA A 37 2.48 26.54 -12.38
N TYR A 38 2.77 25.88 -11.27
CA TYR A 38 4.07 25.93 -10.61
C TYR A 38 5.21 25.44 -11.50
N ASP A 39 5.05 24.28 -12.15
CA ASP A 39 6.07 23.74 -13.06
C ASP A 39 6.32 24.69 -14.26
N ALA A 40 5.28 25.35 -14.78
CA ALA A 40 5.43 26.35 -15.83
C ALA A 40 6.23 27.59 -15.38
N GLU A 41 6.18 27.95 -14.09
CA GLU A 41 6.96 29.05 -13.51
C GLU A 41 8.41 28.68 -13.28
N ILE A 42 8.70 27.46 -12.80
CA ILE A 42 10.06 27.02 -12.43
C ILE A 42 10.81 26.31 -13.58
N GLY A 43 10.11 25.96 -14.67
CA GLY A 43 10.67 25.23 -15.81
C GLY A 43 10.59 23.70 -15.71
N GLY A 44 9.71 23.18 -14.86
CA GLY A 44 9.53 21.75 -14.57
C GLY A 44 10.65 21.15 -13.72
N GLU A 45 10.54 19.85 -13.44
CA GLU A 45 11.58 19.07 -12.74
C GLU A 45 12.14 17.99 -13.66
N GLY A 46 13.42 18.10 -13.99
CA GLY A 46 14.13 17.05 -14.72
C GLY A 46 13.67 16.86 -16.17
N THR A 47 13.46 15.60 -16.56
CA THR A 47 13.15 15.20 -17.95
C THR A 47 11.72 14.67 -18.12
N CYS A 48 10.91 14.74 -17.05
CA CYS A 48 9.53 14.29 -17.08
C CYS A 48 8.63 15.35 -17.72
N ASP A 49 7.79 14.94 -18.67
CA ASP A 49 6.82 15.78 -19.37
C ASP A 49 5.51 15.04 -19.62
N PHE A 50 4.50 15.73 -20.14
CA PHE A 50 3.19 15.12 -20.40
C PHE A 50 3.19 14.00 -21.43
N GLU A 51 4.22 13.88 -22.27
CA GLU A 51 4.31 12.82 -23.29
C GLU A 51 4.90 11.52 -22.72
N ASN A 52 5.78 11.62 -21.71
CA ASN A 52 6.43 10.46 -21.09
C ASN A 52 5.96 10.14 -19.66
N THR A 53 5.11 10.97 -19.07
CA THR A 53 4.54 10.73 -17.72
C THR A 53 3.66 9.49 -17.70
N ALA A 54 4.03 8.52 -16.86
CA ALA A 54 3.21 7.36 -16.56
C ALA A 54 1.98 7.73 -15.70
N VAL A 55 0.89 6.97 -15.84
CA VAL A 55 -0.33 7.20 -15.05
C VAL A 55 -0.63 5.96 -14.21
N ARG A 56 -0.57 6.13 -12.88
CA ARG A 56 -0.99 5.13 -11.91
C ARG A 56 -2.49 5.29 -11.63
N ARG A 57 -3.23 4.20 -11.77
CA ARG A 57 -4.70 4.18 -11.78
C ARG A 57 -5.25 3.34 -10.63
N GLU A 58 -6.47 3.66 -10.22
CA GLU A 58 -7.20 2.86 -9.24
C GLU A 58 -7.49 1.45 -9.79
N TRP A 59 -7.31 0.42 -8.95
CA TRP A 59 -7.43 -0.99 -9.33
C TRP A 59 -8.74 -1.34 -10.05
N ASN A 60 -9.88 -0.89 -9.55
CA ASN A 60 -11.21 -1.15 -10.12
C ASN A 60 -11.46 -0.42 -11.43
N THR A 61 -10.67 0.60 -11.79
CA THR A 61 -10.71 1.19 -13.12
C THR A 61 -9.98 0.35 -14.18
N LEU A 62 -9.11 -0.58 -13.77
CA LEU A 62 -8.39 -1.46 -14.69
C LEU A 62 -9.33 -2.49 -15.33
N THR A 63 -9.08 -2.79 -16.60
CA THR A 63 -9.70 -3.90 -17.32
C THR A 63 -9.26 -5.24 -16.74
N ALA A 64 -10.02 -6.30 -17.02
CA ALA A 64 -9.68 -7.65 -16.58
C ALA A 64 -8.29 -8.10 -17.08
N ASP A 65 -7.91 -7.73 -18.31
CA ASP A 65 -6.62 -8.08 -18.89
C ASP A 65 -5.47 -7.31 -18.21
N GLU A 66 -5.63 -6.00 -17.96
CA GLU A 66 -4.65 -5.21 -17.20
C GLU A 66 -4.45 -5.77 -15.78
N LYS A 67 -5.54 -6.17 -15.10
CA LYS A 67 -5.47 -6.80 -13.77
C LYS A 67 -4.70 -8.13 -13.82
N LYS A 68 -5.01 -8.99 -14.79
CA LYS A 68 -4.32 -10.27 -14.98
C LYS A 68 -2.85 -10.09 -15.31
N GLU A 69 -2.51 -9.09 -16.12
CA GLU A 69 -1.13 -8.77 -16.46
C GLU A 69 -0.32 -8.40 -15.21
N TYR A 70 -0.86 -7.52 -14.36
CA TYR A 70 -0.24 -7.19 -13.07
C TYR A 70 -0.09 -8.43 -12.18
N ILE A 71 -1.17 -9.20 -11.99
CA ILE A 71 -1.17 -10.41 -11.16
C ILE A 71 -0.11 -11.41 -11.64
N ASN A 72 -0.03 -11.66 -12.94
CA ASN A 72 0.95 -12.57 -13.52
C ASN A 72 2.38 -12.10 -13.29
N ALA A 73 2.64 -10.79 -13.35
CA ALA A 73 3.95 -10.24 -13.05
C ALA A 73 4.34 -10.44 -11.57
N VAL A 74 3.39 -10.26 -10.64
CA VAL A 74 3.64 -10.54 -9.21
C VAL A 74 3.91 -12.04 -8.98
N LEU A 75 3.12 -12.92 -9.59
CA LEU A 75 3.35 -14.37 -9.52
C LEU A 75 4.72 -14.75 -10.10
N CYS A 76 5.14 -14.11 -11.19
CA CYS A 76 6.49 -14.28 -11.73
C CYS A 76 7.58 -13.88 -10.73
N LEU A 77 7.45 -12.76 -10.01
CA LEU A 77 8.41 -12.40 -8.94
C LEU A 77 8.44 -13.43 -7.81
N GLN A 78 7.34 -14.15 -7.54
CA GLN A 78 7.30 -15.24 -6.57
C GLN A 78 8.00 -16.52 -7.07
N GLU A 79 8.21 -16.66 -8.39
CA GLU A 79 8.91 -17.79 -9.02
C GLU A 79 10.39 -17.52 -9.28
N LEU A 80 10.77 -16.27 -9.58
CA LEU A 80 12.16 -15.90 -9.85
C LEU A 80 13.05 -16.13 -8.62
N GLU A 81 14.29 -16.59 -8.83
CA GLU A 81 15.25 -16.81 -7.76
C GLU A 81 15.62 -15.49 -7.06
N SER A 82 15.63 -15.51 -5.73
CA SER A 82 16.11 -14.41 -4.89
C SER A 82 17.52 -13.95 -5.27
N ILE A 83 17.75 -12.64 -5.31
CA ILE A 83 19.10 -12.06 -5.48
C ILE A 83 19.84 -11.91 -4.14
N TRP A 84 19.16 -12.10 -3.01
CA TRP A 84 19.76 -12.00 -1.69
C TRP A 84 20.54 -13.27 -1.33
N PRO A 85 21.79 -13.17 -0.82
CA PRO A 85 22.50 -14.32 -0.30
C PRO A 85 21.74 -15.01 0.85
N ARG A 86 21.44 -16.31 0.71
CA ARG A 86 20.83 -17.12 1.79
C ARG A 86 21.68 -17.21 3.07
N SER A 87 22.95 -16.84 3.00
CA SER A 87 23.80 -16.68 4.20
C SER A 87 23.42 -15.47 5.05
N GLU A 88 22.81 -14.45 4.46
CA GLU A 88 22.34 -13.24 5.14
C GLU A 88 20.86 -13.34 5.51
N VAL A 89 20.04 -13.85 4.57
CA VAL A 89 18.61 -14.07 4.79
C VAL A 89 18.28 -15.53 4.48
N PRO A 90 18.39 -16.46 5.45
CA PRO A 90 18.18 -17.90 5.20
C PRO A 90 16.80 -18.28 4.65
N GLY A 91 15.78 -17.44 4.90
CA GLY A 91 14.40 -17.67 4.52
C GLY A 91 14.04 -17.30 3.09
N VAL A 92 14.82 -16.46 2.38
CA VAL A 92 14.47 -16.02 1.01
C VAL A 92 14.41 -17.19 0.04
N ARG A 93 13.35 -17.23 -0.76
CA ARG A 93 13.16 -18.19 -1.85
C ARG A 93 12.99 -17.50 -3.18
N SER A 94 12.37 -16.32 -3.21
CA SER A 94 12.01 -15.64 -4.45
C SER A 94 12.45 -14.17 -4.50
N ARG A 95 12.38 -13.57 -5.69
CA ARG A 95 12.53 -12.12 -5.86
C ARG A 95 11.52 -11.33 -5.05
N PHE A 96 10.30 -11.84 -4.93
CA PHE A 96 9.29 -11.25 -4.05
C PHE A 96 9.73 -11.24 -2.57
N ASP A 97 10.40 -12.29 -2.10
CA ASP A 97 10.92 -12.33 -0.73
C ASP A 97 12.05 -11.31 -0.50
N ASP A 98 12.79 -10.88 -1.53
CA ASP A 98 13.86 -9.89 -1.37
C ASP A 98 13.30 -8.52 -0.94
N PHE A 99 12.14 -8.15 -1.47
CA PHE A 99 11.38 -6.96 -1.06
C PHE A 99 10.96 -7.07 0.41
N VAL A 100 10.38 -8.22 0.80
CA VAL A 100 9.99 -8.48 2.19
C VAL A 100 11.20 -8.45 3.13
N ALA A 101 12.34 -9.02 2.72
CA ALA A 101 13.57 -9.05 3.50
C ALA A 101 14.14 -7.65 3.76
N LEU A 102 14.16 -6.80 2.73
CA LEU A 102 14.61 -5.40 2.88
C LEU A 102 13.74 -4.66 3.89
N HIS A 103 12.42 -4.78 3.77
CA HIS A 103 11.49 -4.10 4.67
C HIS A 103 11.67 -4.58 6.12
N ILE A 104 11.85 -5.88 6.37
CA ILE A 104 12.18 -6.41 7.70
C ILE A 104 13.40 -5.70 8.29
N GLN A 105 14.47 -5.60 7.50
CA GLN A 105 15.74 -5.05 7.97
C GLN A 105 15.69 -3.55 8.24
N GLN A 106 14.87 -2.81 7.48
CA GLN A 106 14.84 -1.36 7.51
C GLN A 106 13.60 -0.76 8.19
N ALA A 107 12.60 -1.56 8.61
CA ALA A 107 11.32 -1.06 9.13
C ALA A 107 11.46 0.06 10.17
N ARG A 108 12.44 -0.04 11.10
CA ARG A 108 12.68 0.98 12.14
C ARG A 108 13.35 2.27 11.65
N LEU A 109 13.93 2.25 10.46
CA LEU A 109 14.61 3.39 9.81
C LEU A 109 13.69 4.11 8.83
N VAL A 110 12.54 3.51 8.49
CA VAL A 110 11.67 3.97 7.40
C VAL A 110 10.22 4.20 7.84
N HIS A 111 9.90 4.08 9.13
CA HIS A 111 8.59 4.43 9.69
C HIS A 111 8.75 5.40 10.87
N PHE A 112 7.87 6.38 10.96
CA PHE A 112 7.99 7.54 11.86
C PHE A 112 9.34 8.24 11.75
N THR A 113 9.91 8.24 10.54
CA THR A 113 11.18 8.89 10.20
C THR A 113 10.98 9.90 9.09
N ALA A 114 11.97 10.78 8.90
CA ALA A 114 11.99 11.74 7.79
C ALA A 114 12.01 11.10 6.40
N SER A 115 12.47 9.85 6.28
CA SER A 115 12.53 9.12 5.02
C SER A 115 11.24 8.36 4.70
N PHE A 116 10.27 8.24 5.63
CA PHE A 116 9.12 7.34 5.48
C PHE A 116 8.45 7.41 4.10
N LEU A 117 8.02 8.60 3.68
CA LEU A 117 7.31 8.78 2.42
C LEU A 117 8.22 8.58 1.20
N GLY A 118 9.41 9.18 1.21
CA GLY A 118 10.37 9.07 0.09
C GLY A 118 10.93 7.65 -0.10
N TRP A 119 11.19 6.94 0.99
CA TRP A 119 11.65 5.55 0.98
C TRP A 119 10.57 4.64 0.40
N HIS A 120 9.31 4.75 0.86
CA HIS A 120 8.22 3.92 0.34
C HIS A 120 7.90 4.24 -1.13
N ARG A 121 7.99 5.51 -1.55
CA ARG A 121 7.90 5.88 -2.97
C ARG A 121 8.96 5.17 -3.81
N TYR A 122 10.23 5.20 -3.36
CA TYR A 122 11.33 4.55 -4.08
C TYR A 122 11.23 3.03 -4.06
N TYR A 123 10.78 2.46 -2.94
CA TYR A 123 10.51 1.03 -2.79
C TYR A 123 9.43 0.55 -3.76
N LEU A 124 8.32 1.29 -3.90
CA LEU A 124 7.26 1.01 -4.88
C LEU A 124 7.75 1.12 -6.32
N TRP A 125 8.51 2.17 -6.64
CA TRP A 125 9.07 2.35 -7.98
C TRP A 125 10.03 1.22 -8.33
N THR A 126 10.89 0.80 -7.40
CA THR A 126 11.81 -0.32 -7.61
C THR A 126 11.07 -1.64 -7.79
N TYR A 127 9.96 -1.84 -7.07
CA TYR A 127 9.07 -2.98 -7.28
C TYR A 127 8.39 -2.96 -8.65
N GLU A 128 7.89 -1.79 -9.08
CA GLU A 128 7.33 -1.59 -10.42
C GLU A 128 8.37 -1.90 -11.50
N GLU A 129 9.61 -1.42 -11.36
CA GLU A 129 10.70 -1.72 -12.29
C GLU A 129 11.05 -3.21 -12.32
N ALA A 130 11.03 -3.91 -11.19
CA ALA A 130 11.23 -5.37 -11.16
C ALA A 130 10.10 -6.10 -11.92
N LEU A 131 8.83 -5.72 -11.70
CA LEU A 131 7.70 -6.28 -12.46
C LEU A 131 7.86 -6.06 -13.97
N ARG A 132 8.27 -4.85 -14.38
CA ARG A 132 8.37 -4.45 -15.78
C ARG A 132 9.58 -5.09 -16.48
N ASN A 133 10.75 -4.98 -15.87
CA ASN A 133 12.02 -5.37 -16.49
C ASN A 133 12.32 -6.86 -16.37
N GLU A 134 11.75 -7.56 -15.39
CA GLU A 134 12.05 -8.98 -15.14
C GLU A 134 10.88 -9.90 -15.43
N CYS A 135 9.65 -9.40 -15.27
CA CYS A 135 8.42 -10.16 -15.45
C CYS A 135 7.55 -9.68 -16.62
N GLY A 136 8.04 -8.72 -17.41
CA GLY A 136 7.40 -8.28 -18.64
C GLY A 136 6.09 -7.50 -18.45
N TYR A 137 5.86 -6.95 -17.26
CA TYR A 137 4.72 -6.06 -17.02
C TYR A 137 4.85 -4.79 -17.87
N THR A 138 3.80 -4.42 -18.59
CA THR A 138 3.80 -3.21 -19.43
C THR A 138 2.99 -2.06 -18.83
N GLY A 139 2.15 -2.34 -17.84
CA GLY A 139 1.39 -1.35 -17.08
C GLY A 139 2.19 -0.67 -15.97
N TYR A 140 1.56 0.26 -15.27
CA TYR A 140 2.14 0.98 -14.13
C TYR A 140 1.39 0.64 -12.85
N HIS A 141 2.04 0.86 -11.71
CA HIS A 141 1.56 0.35 -10.44
C HIS A 141 0.13 0.84 -10.09
N PRO A 142 -0.84 -0.07 -9.85
CA PRO A 142 -2.18 0.33 -9.45
C PRO A 142 -2.25 0.76 -7.99
N TYR A 143 -3.23 1.57 -7.64
CA TYR A 143 -3.50 1.92 -6.24
C TYR A 143 -4.85 1.40 -5.75
N TRP A 144 -4.96 1.20 -4.44
CA TRP A 144 -6.19 0.76 -3.77
C TRP A 144 -6.88 1.92 -3.08
N ASN A 145 -8.00 2.39 -3.64
CA ASN A 145 -8.83 3.39 -2.99
C ASN A 145 -9.72 2.77 -1.90
N TRP A 146 -9.21 2.68 -0.67
CA TRP A 146 -9.96 2.13 0.48
C TRP A 146 -11.32 2.82 0.68
N ALA A 147 -11.36 4.14 0.45
CA ALA A 147 -12.50 4.97 0.79
C ALA A 147 -13.78 4.60 0.04
N GLU A 148 -13.65 4.11 -1.20
CA GLU A 148 -14.79 3.68 -2.03
C GLU A 148 -15.54 2.49 -1.40
N TYR A 149 -14.81 1.63 -0.68
CA TYR A 149 -15.33 0.42 -0.06
C TYR A 149 -15.24 0.46 1.48
N ALA A 150 -15.11 1.64 2.09
CA ALA A 150 -14.85 1.73 3.53
C ALA A 150 -15.95 1.11 4.40
N GLU A 151 -17.19 1.13 3.91
CA GLU A 151 -18.34 0.55 4.61
C GLU A 151 -18.42 -0.98 4.51
N ASP A 152 -17.87 -1.56 3.44
CA ASP A 152 -17.86 -3.00 3.18
C ASP A 152 -16.62 -3.39 2.35
N PRO A 153 -15.43 -3.46 2.98
CA PRO A 153 -14.19 -3.72 2.26
C PRO A 153 -14.16 -5.11 1.61
N VAL A 154 -14.91 -6.08 2.13
CA VAL A 154 -14.99 -7.44 1.56
C VAL A 154 -15.65 -7.42 0.17
N SER A 155 -16.53 -6.45 -0.09
CA SER A 155 -17.19 -6.29 -1.39
C SER A 155 -16.31 -5.67 -2.48
N ASN A 156 -15.10 -5.20 -2.14
CA ASN A 156 -14.18 -4.66 -3.13
C ASN A 156 -13.75 -5.77 -4.11
N PRO A 157 -13.84 -5.56 -5.45
CA PRO A 157 -13.43 -6.55 -6.45
C PRO A 157 -11.97 -7.02 -6.31
N MET A 158 -11.11 -6.24 -5.64
CA MET A 158 -9.75 -6.66 -5.30
C MET A 158 -9.72 -7.87 -4.35
N PHE A 159 -10.80 -8.14 -3.61
CA PHE A 159 -10.94 -9.22 -2.62
C PHE A 159 -12.05 -10.23 -2.93
N ASP A 160 -12.57 -10.27 -4.15
CA ASP A 160 -13.69 -11.15 -4.51
C ASP A 160 -13.29 -12.62 -4.73
N GLY A 161 -11.98 -12.94 -4.68
CA GLY A 161 -11.45 -14.29 -4.88
C GLY A 161 -11.45 -14.76 -6.34
N SER A 162 -11.80 -13.89 -7.29
CA SER A 162 -11.75 -14.16 -8.73
C SER A 162 -10.31 -14.20 -9.26
N GLU A 163 -10.14 -14.61 -10.51
CA GLU A 163 -8.87 -14.54 -11.24
C GLU A 163 -8.34 -13.11 -11.45
N THR A 164 -9.16 -12.08 -11.20
CA THR A 164 -8.80 -10.65 -11.28
C THR A 164 -8.74 -9.97 -9.92
N SER A 165 -8.66 -10.75 -8.84
CA SER A 165 -8.47 -10.26 -7.48
C SER A 165 -7.02 -10.43 -7.02
N LEU A 166 -6.62 -9.73 -5.97
CA LEU A 166 -5.41 -10.07 -5.22
C LEU A 166 -5.70 -11.18 -4.20
N SER A 167 -6.47 -12.18 -4.64
CA SER A 167 -7.16 -13.16 -3.81
C SER A 167 -8.17 -12.59 -2.83
N GLY A 168 -8.97 -13.46 -2.22
CA GLY A 168 -10.07 -13.05 -1.34
C GLY A 168 -9.70 -12.98 0.15
N ASN A 169 -10.73 -13.15 0.97
CA ASN A 169 -10.60 -13.29 2.41
C ASN A 169 -10.00 -14.66 2.79
N GLY A 170 -9.58 -14.79 4.05
CA GLY A 170 -9.18 -16.08 4.62
C GLY A 170 -10.37 -16.99 4.91
N GLU A 171 -10.11 -18.28 5.11
CA GLU A 171 -11.07 -19.23 5.66
C GLU A 171 -11.59 -18.74 7.01
N ALA A 172 -12.91 -18.79 7.21
CA ALA A 172 -13.54 -18.30 8.42
C ALA A 172 -13.03 -19.08 9.66
N THR A 173 -12.39 -18.38 10.58
CA THR A 173 -11.80 -18.96 11.79
C THR A 173 -12.10 -18.05 12.97
N ASP A 174 -12.62 -18.61 14.06
CA ASP A 174 -12.71 -17.90 15.34
C ASP A 174 -11.33 -17.92 16.01
N HIS A 175 -10.61 -16.81 15.87
CA HIS A 175 -9.31 -16.58 16.50
C HIS A 175 -9.43 -15.72 17.77
N GLY A 176 -10.64 -15.32 18.16
CA GLY A 176 -10.90 -14.40 19.25
C GLY A 176 -10.56 -12.95 18.91
N ASN A 177 -10.16 -12.18 19.92
CA ASN A 177 -9.83 -10.78 19.77
C ASN A 177 -8.34 -10.58 19.46
N VAL A 178 -8.03 -9.74 18.47
CA VAL A 178 -6.68 -9.24 18.21
C VAL A 178 -6.53 -7.82 18.76
N THR A 179 -5.37 -7.52 19.32
CA THR A 179 -5.02 -6.15 19.75
C THR A 179 -4.05 -5.57 18.73
N ILE A 180 -4.48 -4.53 18.02
CA ILE A 180 -3.65 -3.86 17.01
C ILE A 180 -2.69 -2.89 17.70
N VAL A 181 -3.24 -2.02 18.54
CA VAL A 181 -2.52 -1.13 19.45
C VAL A 181 -3.27 -1.08 20.78
N PRO A 182 -2.64 -0.65 21.89
CA PRO A 182 -3.35 -0.46 23.15
C PRO A 182 -4.62 0.38 22.97
N GLY A 183 -5.79 -0.18 23.30
CA GLY A 183 -7.09 0.48 23.14
C GLY A 183 -7.84 0.14 21.85
N LEU A 184 -7.16 -0.39 20.82
CA LEU A 184 -7.80 -0.86 19.58
C LEU A 184 -7.82 -2.39 19.54
N ILE A 185 -8.95 -2.95 19.96
CA ILE A 185 -9.21 -4.39 19.97
C ILE A 185 -10.24 -4.72 18.89
N VAL A 186 -9.94 -5.69 18.04
CA VAL A 186 -10.81 -6.12 16.94
C VAL A 186 -11.16 -7.60 17.12
N PRO A 187 -12.45 -7.98 17.15
CA PRO A 187 -12.85 -9.38 17.20
C PRO A 187 -12.60 -10.07 15.85
N SER A 188 -12.68 -11.40 15.82
CA SER A 188 -12.67 -12.15 14.56
C SER A 188 -13.75 -11.65 13.61
N GLY A 189 -13.36 -11.43 12.36
CA GLY A 189 -14.24 -11.10 11.26
C GLY A 189 -14.80 -12.34 10.58
N THR A 190 -14.91 -12.28 9.25
CA THR A 190 -15.40 -13.39 8.41
C THR A 190 -14.28 -14.24 7.82
N GLY A 191 -13.01 -13.92 8.12
CA GLY A 191 -11.83 -14.67 7.70
C GLY A 191 -11.01 -15.17 8.88
N GLY A 192 -9.69 -14.98 8.83
CA GLY A 192 -8.73 -15.32 9.88
C GLY A 192 -7.82 -16.51 9.54
N GLY A 193 -8.28 -17.43 8.68
CA GLY A 193 -7.51 -18.56 8.17
C GLY A 193 -6.74 -18.25 6.89
N CYS A 194 -6.25 -19.31 6.22
CA CYS A 194 -5.59 -19.20 4.92
C CYS A 194 -6.55 -18.65 3.87
N VAL A 195 -6.05 -17.79 2.99
CA VAL A 195 -6.74 -17.40 1.75
C VAL A 195 -6.96 -18.65 0.90
N PHE A 196 -8.20 -18.88 0.47
CA PHE A 196 -8.62 -20.13 -0.18
C PHE A 196 -9.01 -20.00 -1.66
N SER A 197 -9.01 -18.77 -2.21
CA SER A 197 -9.41 -18.49 -3.59
C SER A 197 -8.61 -17.35 -4.21
N GLY A 198 -8.63 -17.28 -5.54
CA GLY A 198 -7.89 -16.32 -6.34
C GLY A 198 -6.42 -16.70 -6.58
N PRO A 199 -5.67 -15.84 -7.31
CA PRO A 199 -4.35 -16.16 -7.85
C PRO A 199 -3.28 -16.48 -6.79
N PHE A 200 -3.41 -15.90 -5.60
CA PHE A 200 -2.45 -16.02 -4.51
C PHE A 200 -2.85 -17.03 -3.44
N ALA A 201 -3.90 -17.84 -3.64
CA ALA A 201 -4.34 -18.83 -2.66
C ALA A 201 -3.27 -19.89 -2.31
N ASN A 202 -2.38 -20.18 -3.25
CA ASN A 202 -1.28 -21.14 -3.06
C ASN A 202 0.08 -20.46 -2.79
N MET A 203 0.12 -19.14 -2.58
CA MET A 203 1.38 -18.46 -2.29
C MET A 203 1.92 -18.88 -0.92
N SER A 204 3.24 -18.84 -0.77
CA SER A 204 3.93 -19.10 0.50
C SER A 204 4.50 -17.79 1.06
N VAL A 205 4.09 -17.44 2.28
CA VAL A 205 4.74 -16.43 3.10
C VAL A 205 5.97 -17.08 3.74
N ASN A 206 7.17 -16.78 3.24
CA ASN A 206 8.40 -17.49 3.62
C ASN A 206 9.14 -16.89 4.82
N LEU A 207 8.96 -15.59 5.07
CA LEU A 207 9.64 -14.81 6.11
C LEU A 207 8.68 -14.48 7.27
N GLY A 208 9.26 -14.04 8.39
CA GLY A 208 8.54 -13.71 9.62
C GLY A 208 7.89 -14.91 10.31
N PRO A 209 6.90 -14.67 11.19
CA PRO A 209 6.49 -13.36 11.70
C PRO A 209 7.48 -12.79 12.72
N ILE A 210 7.39 -11.49 13.01
CA ILE A 210 8.22 -10.77 13.99
C ILE A 210 7.34 -10.21 15.10
N THR A 211 6.26 -9.51 14.74
CA THR A 211 5.26 -8.96 15.65
C THR A 211 3.85 -9.34 15.19
N PRO A 212 3.50 -10.63 15.18
CA PRO A 212 2.19 -11.06 14.72
C PRO A 212 1.08 -10.61 15.69
N ILE A 213 -0.05 -10.15 15.13
CA ILE A 213 -1.27 -9.89 15.92
C ILE A 213 -2.16 -11.13 16.08
N MET A 214 -1.99 -12.13 15.20
CA MET A 214 -2.80 -13.36 15.24
C MET A 214 -2.40 -14.20 16.46
N PRO A 215 -3.35 -14.60 17.35
CA PRO A 215 -3.00 -15.19 18.64
C PRO A 215 -2.32 -16.56 18.54
N ASP A 216 -2.51 -17.26 17.42
CA ASP A 216 -1.94 -18.58 17.16
C ASP A 216 -0.53 -18.54 16.55
N LEU A 217 -0.04 -17.36 16.16
CA LEU A 217 1.29 -17.18 15.59
C LEU A 217 2.32 -16.79 16.66
N GLN A 218 3.56 -17.24 16.48
CA GLN A 218 4.69 -16.92 17.35
C GLN A 218 5.83 -16.30 16.54
N PRO A 219 6.55 -15.30 17.07
CA PRO A 219 7.71 -14.72 16.39
C PRO A 219 8.76 -15.76 15.99
N ASN A 220 9.24 -15.66 14.76
CA ASN A 220 10.28 -16.51 14.19
C ASN A 220 11.65 -15.79 14.31
N GLY A 221 12.11 -15.58 15.55
CA GLY A 221 13.36 -14.88 15.82
C GLY A 221 13.36 -13.45 15.27
N ASN A 222 14.29 -13.15 14.37
CA ASN A 222 14.37 -11.86 13.66
C ASN A 222 13.56 -11.83 12.35
N GLY A 223 12.77 -12.88 12.06
CA GLY A 223 11.95 -12.99 10.86
C GLY A 223 12.68 -13.34 9.57
N LEU A 224 14.01 -13.48 9.58
CA LEU A 224 14.81 -13.76 8.37
C LEU A 224 15.02 -15.27 8.11
N SER A 225 14.60 -16.14 9.04
CA SER A 225 14.69 -17.59 8.89
C SER A 225 13.51 -18.17 8.11
N TYR A 226 13.73 -19.28 7.41
CA TYR A 226 12.68 -19.91 6.60
C TYR A 226 11.51 -20.42 7.44
N ASN A 227 10.31 -19.92 7.18
CA ASN A 227 9.08 -20.29 7.87
C ASN A 227 7.86 -20.23 6.92
N PRO A 228 7.80 -21.16 5.95
CA PRO A 228 6.77 -21.16 4.91
C PRO A 228 5.38 -21.46 5.50
N ARG A 229 4.40 -20.63 5.15
CA ARG A 229 2.99 -20.77 5.53
C ARG A 229 2.10 -20.07 4.52
N CYS A 230 0.79 -20.31 4.59
CA CYS A 230 -0.17 -19.66 3.71
C CYS A 230 -0.31 -18.16 4.02
N LEU A 231 -0.70 -17.37 3.02
CA LEU A 231 -1.27 -16.04 3.22
C LEU A 231 -2.58 -16.17 4.02
N ARG A 232 -2.75 -15.37 5.08
CA ARG A 232 -3.98 -15.30 5.87
C ARG A 232 -4.53 -13.88 5.85
N ARG A 233 -5.85 -13.75 5.75
CA ARG A 233 -6.55 -12.45 5.83
C ARG A 233 -7.79 -12.56 6.70
N ASP A 234 -8.10 -11.48 7.39
CA ASP A 234 -9.38 -11.27 8.06
C ASP A 234 -9.86 -9.85 7.77
N ILE A 235 -10.51 -9.70 6.62
CA ILE A 235 -10.83 -8.38 6.07
C ILE A 235 -11.79 -7.63 7.00
N SER A 236 -11.29 -6.55 7.62
CA SER A 236 -11.95 -5.88 8.74
C SER A 236 -12.69 -4.61 8.33
N SER A 237 -14.02 -4.69 8.31
CA SER A 237 -14.89 -3.52 8.18
C SER A 237 -14.78 -2.57 9.37
N ILE A 238 -14.41 -3.07 10.56
CA ILE A 238 -14.26 -2.25 11.76
C ILE A 238 -13.11 -1.25 11.56
N ILE A 239 -11.98 -1.73 11.02
CA ILE A 239 -10.83 -0.88 10.73
C ILE A 239 -11.14 0.07 9.59
N SER A 240 -11.71 -0.42 8.50
CA SER A 240 -11.97 0.42 7.33
C SER A 240 -12.92 1.59 7.63
N LYS A 241 -14.04 1.36 8.33
CA LYS A 241 -14.99 2.41 8.72
C LYS A 241 -14.42 3.44 9.70
N ARG A 242 -13.37 3.07 10.43
CA ARG A 242 -12.79 3.91 11.48
C ARG A 242 -11.67 4.81 10.96
N PHE A 243 -10.92 4.36 9.95
CA PHE A 243 -9.67 5.02 9.58
C PHE A 243 -9.47 5.27 8.07
N THR A 244 -10.32 4.74 7.19
CA THR A 244 -10.07 4.80 5.74
C THR A 244 -11.21 5.37 4.92
N LYS A 245 -12.11 6.16 5.51
CA LYS A 245 -13.18 6.85 4.78
C LYS A 245 -12.64 8.05 4.03
N THR A 246 -13.41 8.56 3.07
CA THR A 246 -13.13 9.82 2.38
C THR A 246 -12.86 10.97 3.36
N SER A 247 -13.65 11.08 4.44
CA SER A 247 -13.46 12.11 5.48
C SER A 247 -12.10 12.05 6.15
N ASP A 248 -11.57 10.84 6.36
CA ASP A 248 -10.31 10.64 7.08
C ASP A 248 -9.12 11.06 6.19
N ILE A 249 -9.22 10.78 4.88
CA ILE A 249 -8.25 11.22 3.87
C ILE A 249 -8.31 12.75 3.67
N VAL A 250 -9.51 13.31 3.55
CA VAL A 250 -9.72 14.76 3.40
C VAL A 250 -9.19 15.50 4.62
N GLU A 251 -9.46 15.02 5.84
CA GLU A 251 -8.92 15.62 7.06
C GLU A 251 -7.40 15.64 7.05
N LEU A 252 -6.76 14.52 6.69
CA LEU A 252 -5.30 14.43 6.58
C LEU A 252 -4.75 15.47 5.58
N ILE A 253 -5.33 15.56 4.38
CA ILE A 253 -4.84 16.44 3.32
C ILE A 253 -5.06 17.93 3.66
N THR A 254 -6.22 18.27 4.22
CA THR A 254 -6.66 19.67 4.35
C THR A 254 -6.29 20.32 5.70
N THR A 255 -6.01 19.52 6.74
CA THR A 255 -5.74 20.06 8.09
C THR A 255 -4.28 20.01 8.50
N LYS A 256 -3.45 19.18 7.86
CA LYS A 256 -2.01 19.07 8.18
C LYS A 256 -1.21 19.91 7.19
N ASN A 257 -0.60 20.99 7.68
CA ASN A 257 0.01 22.00 6.80
C ASN A 257 1.52 21.84 6.63
N ASP A 258 2.15 21.03 7.47
CA ASP A 258 3.59 20.73 7.43
C ASP A 258 3.82 19.22 7.31
N ILE A 259 4.97 18.83 6.76
CA ILE A 259 5.28 17.43 6.45
C ILE A 259 5.34 16.55 7.71
N LEU A 260 5.79 17.08 8.86
CA LEU A 260 5.90 16.29 10.08
C LEU A 260 4.52 15.96 10.64
N SER A 261 3.62 16.94 10.75
CA SER A 261 2.25 16.69 11.21
C SER A 261 1.46 15.84 10.23
N PHE A 262 1.68 16.00 8.91
CA PHE A 262 1.07 15.18 7.87
C PHE A 262 1.49 13.71 7.97
N GLN A 263 2.79 13.41 7.94
CA GLN A 263 3.27 12.03 7.94
C GLN A 263 2.99 11.30 9.26
N ASN A 264 3.02 12.00 10.39
CA ASN A 264 2.71 11.39 11.68
C ASN A 264 1.22 11.05 11.79
N PHE A 265 0.34 11.97 11.39
CA PHE A 265 -1.11 11.72 11.39
C PHE A 265 -1.50 10.63 10.39
N MET A 266 -0.81 10.54 9.26
CA MET A 266 -0.98 9.45 8.31
C MET A 266 -0.66 8.08 8.92
N GLN A 267 0.38 7.99 9.78
CA GLN A 267 0.92 6.74 10.31
C GLN A 267 0.23 6.24 11.56
N ALA A 268 0.21 7.02 12.65
CA ALA A 268 -0.49 6.76 13.91
C ALA A 268 -0.19 7.87 14.92
N ASP A 269 -0.98 7.92 16.00
CA ASP A 269 -0.58 8.56 17.24
C ASP A 269 -0.13 7.48 18.25
N PRO A 270 1.16 7.44 18.67
CA PRO A 270 1.68 6.38 19.52
C PRO A 270 1.10 6.37 20.95
N VAL A 271 0.35 7.39 21.37
CA VAL A 271 -0.25 7.46 22.70
C VAL A 271 -1.76 7.24 22.71
N THR A 272 -2.39 7.03 21.55
CA THR A 272 -3.83 6.75 21.45
C THR A 272 -4.09 5.48 20.65
N ASP A 273 -5.37 5.16 20.42
CA ASP A 273 -5.81 4.05 19.58
C ASP A 273 -5.98 4.45 18.10
N PHE A 274 -5.49 5.64 17.72
CA PHE A 274 -5.50 6.16 16.35
C PHE A 274 -4.30 5.65 15.55
N ILE A 275 -4.58 4.97 14.44
CA ILE A 275 -3.57 4.33 13.57
C ILE A 275 -3.48 4.94 12.16
N GLY A 276 -4.10 6.11 11.94
CA GLY A 276 -4.08 6.80 10.65
C GLY A 276 -4.58 5.98 9.46
N VAL A 277 -4.48 6.56 8.26
CA VAL A 277 -4.85 5.88 7.01
C VAL A 277 -3.83 4.80 6.61
N HIS A 278 -2.56 4.95 7.01
CA HIS A 278 -1.51 3.96 6.77
C HIS A 278 -1.73 2.70 7.60
N GLY A 279 -1.82 2.83 8.94
CA GLY A 279 -2.15 1.68 9.78
C GLY A 279 -3.54 1.14 9.44
N GLY A 280 -4.52 2.01 9.21
CA GLY A 280 -5.86 1.61 8.76
C GLY A 280 -5.82 0.70 7.53
N GLY A 281 -5.12 1.10 6.47
CA GLY A 281 -5.05 0.31 5.24
C GLY A 281 -4.33 -1.04 5.41
N HIS A 282 -3.26 -1.15 6.22
CA HIS A 282 -2.64 -2.43 6.57
C HIS A 282 -3.59 -3.35 7.35
N PHE A 283 -4.23 -2.82 8.39
CA PHE A 283 -5.09 -3.61 9.27
C PHE A 283 -6.50 -3.88 8.71
N ILE A 284 -6.83 -3.37 7.52
CA ILE A 284 -8.00 -3.88 6.77
C ILE A 284 -7.77 -5.34 6.41
N THR A 285 -6.64 -5.72 5.81
CA THR A 285 -6.40 -7.13 5.43
C THR A 285 -6.05 -7.99 6.65
N SER A 286 -5.42 -7.39 7.67
CA SER A 286 -5.09 -8.04 8.95
C SER A 286 -4.36 -9.37 8.70
N GLY A 287 -4.60 -10.39 9.53
CA GLY A 287 -4.09 -11.74 9.31
C GLY A 287 -2.56 -11.81 9.33
N ASP A 288 -1.99 -12.53 8.37
CA ASP A 288 -0.57 -12.79 8.27
C ASP A 288 -0.18 -12.88 6.78
N PRO A 289 0.64 -11.95 6.28
CA PRO A 289 1.51 -11.04 7.03
C PRO A 289 0.96 -9.62 7.22
N GLY A 290 -0.24 -9.30 6.72
CA GLY A 290 -0.79 -7.94 6.75
C GLY A 290 -0.93 -7.33 8.15
N GLY A 291 -1.12 -8.17 9.17
CA GLY A 291 -1.19 -7.77 10.56
C GLY A 291 0.16 -7.61 11.27
N ASP A 292 1.30 -7.74 10.58
CA ASP A 292 2.64 -7.64 11.18
C ASP A 292 3.45 -6.51 10.54
N PHE A 293 3.82 -5.52 11.37
CA PHE A 293 4.49 -4.29 10.98
C PHE A 293 5.74 -4.50 10.11
N TYR A 294 6.52 -5.56 10.35
CA TYR A 294 7.79 -5.76 9.65
C TYR A 294 7.64 -6.49 8.32
N ILE A 295 6.62 -7.35 8.19
CA ILE A 295 6.51 -8.29 7.07
C ILE A 295 5.29 -8.04 6.20
N SER A 296 4.56 -6.95 6.41
CA SER A 296 3.38 -6.59 5.63
C SER A 296 3.60 -6.59 4.10
N PRO A 297 4.79 -6.31 3.51
CA PRO A 297 5.00 -6.50 2.07
C PRO A 297 4.84 -7.92 1.56
N GLY A 298 4.79 -8.91 2.45
CA GLY A 298 4.51 -10.29 2.10
C GLY A 298 3.07 -10.53 1.66
N ASP A 299 2.16 -9.57 1.90
CA ASP A 299 0.82 -9.55 1.28
C ASP A 299 0.90 -8.72 -0.01
N PRO A 300 0.56 -9.25 -1.20
CA PRO A 300 0.56 -8.49 -2.46
C PRO A 300 -0.25 -7.20 -2.44
N VAL A 301 -1.24 -7.07 -1.54
CA VAL A 301 -2.04 -5.85 -1.36
C VAL A 301 -1.21 -4.68 -0.81
N PHE A 302 -0.10 -4.95 -0.12
CA PHE A 302 0.81 -3.93 0.42
C PHE A 302 1.16 -2.88 -0.61
N TYR A 303 1.48 -3.31 -1.83
CA TYR A 303 1.99 -2.40 -2.85
C TYR A 303 0.89 -1.48 -3.41
N LEU A 304 -0.35 -1.95 -3.47
CA LEU A 304 -1.50 -1.11 -3.87
C LEU A 304 -1.91 -0.19 -2.72
N HIS A 305 -1.80 -0.66 -1.48
CA HIS A 305 -1.98 0.15 -0.28
C HIS A 305 -0.98 1.32 -0.27
N HIS A 306 0.32 1.03 -0.38
CA HIS A 306 1.34 2.07 -0.38
C HIS A 306 1.28 2.98 -1.59
N SER A 307 0.75 2.51 -2.74
CA SER A 307 0.50 3.41 -3.88
C SER A 307 -0.63 4.41 -3.62
N GLN A 308 -1.62 4.05 -2.80
CA GLN A 308 -2.62 5.00 -2.32
C GLN A 308 -2.04 5.95 -1.25
N ILE A 309 -1.10 5.48 -0.40
CA ILE A 309 -0.34 6.36 0.50
C ILE A 309 0.46 7.40 -0.28
N ASP A 310 1.17 6.96 -1.32
CA ASP A 310 1.93 7.84 -2.19
C ASP A 310 1.02 8.81 -2.96
N ARG A 311 -0.13 8.35 -3.43
CA ARG A 311 -1.16 9.22 -4.03
C ARG A 311 -1.62 10.31 -3.07
N ILE A 312 -1.93 9.98 -1.82
CA ILE A 312 -2.39 10.96 -0.81
C ILE A 312 -1.29 12.00 -0.54
N TRP A 313 -0.03 11.57 -0.44
CA TRP A 313 1.10 12.49 -0.32
C TRP A 313 1.28 13.36 -1.56
N TRP A 314 1.18 12.79 -2.76
CA TRP A 314 1.24 13.52 -4.02
C TRP A 314 0.15 14.60 -4.12
N ILE A 315 -1.10 14.30 -3.73
CA ILE A 315 -2.18 15.31 -3.66
C ILE A 315 -1.78 16.43 -2.71
N TRP A 316 -1.34 16.08 -1.49
CA TRP A 316 -0.96 17.06 -0.48
C TRP A 316 0.17 17.97 -0.94
N GLN A 317 1.20 17.43 -1.60
CA GLN A 317 2.31 18.20 -2.16
C GLN A 317 1.82 19.19 -3.23
N ASN A 318 0.98 18.71 -4.14
CA ASN A 318 0.53 19.49 -5.29
C ASN A 318 -0.44 20.63 -4.95
N LEU A 319 -1.07 20.61 -3.76
CA LEU A 319 -1.91 21.72 -3.30
C LEU A 319 -1.12 22.96 -2.87
N ASP A 320 0.19 22.83 -2.57
CA ASP A 320 1.09 23.94 -2.27
C ASP A 320 2.56 23.55 -2.58
N PRO A 321 2.89 23.34 -3.87
CA PRO A 321 4.15 22.73 -4.26
C PRO A 321 5.37 23.58 -3.84
N ALA A 322 5.23 24.91 -3.82
CA ALA A 322 6.29 25.82 -3.42
C ALA A 322 6.82 25.57 -1.99
N ASN A 323 5.96 25.13 -1.07
CA ASN A 323 6.33 24.86 0.32
C ASN A 323 6.42 23.37 0.65
N ARG A 324 5.73 22.50 -0.12
CA ARG A 324 5.53 21.09 0.24
C ARG A 324 6.34 20.11 -0.58
N LEU A 325 6.75 20.47 -1.79
CA LEU A 325 7.37 19.52 -2.72
C LEU A 325 8.71 18.96 -2.19
N HIS A 326 9.51 19.81 -1.55
CA HIS A 326 10.82 19.43 -1.01
C HIS A 326 10.87 19.45 0.53
N ALA A 327 9.71 19.40 1.18
CA ALA A 327 9.65 19.43 2.64
C ALA A 327 10.16 18.11 3.23
N VAL A 328 11.10 18.19 4.17
CA VAL A 328 11.63 17.06 4.94
C VAL A 328 11.62 17.42 6.41
N ALA A 329 11.09 16.54 7.26
CA ALA A 329 11.15 16.68 8.71
C ALA A 329 10.99 15.33 9.40
N GLY A 330 11.42 15.27 10.66
CA GLY A 330 11.41 14.05 11.47
C GLY A 330 12.81 13.51 11.68
N ASP A 331 12.87 12.45 12.47
CA ASP A 331 14.12 11.82 12.90
C ASP A 331 14.58 10.75 11.90
N THR A 332 15.84 10.32 11.98
CA THR A 332 16.36 9.23 11.14
C THR A 332 16.02 7.83 11.66
N GLU A 333 15.53 7.72 12.89
CA GLU A 333 15.17 6.43 13.49
C GLU A 333 13.90 6.53 14.33
N MET A 334 13.01 5.54 14.16
CA MET A 334 11.73 5.44 14.83
C MET A 334 11.86 5.50 16.36
N TYR A 335 11.23 6.53 16.95
CA TYR A 335 11.13 6.74 18.40
C TYR A 335 12.48 6.73 19.14
N ASN A 336 13.57 7.10 18.46
CA ASN A 336 14.87 7.24 19.09
C ASN A 336 15.19 8.72 19.35
N PRO A 337 15.07 9.22 20.60
CA PRO A 337 15.32 10.63 20.92
C PRO A 337 16.80 11.04 20.79
N SER A 338 17.71 10.08 20.57
CA SER A 338 19.12 10.34 20.31
C SER A 338 19.45 10.40 18.81
N SER A 339 18.51 10.05 17.95
CA SER A 339 18.70 10.13 16.51
C SER A 339 18.67 11.58 16.04
N ARG A 340 19.35 11.86 14.92
CA ARG A 340 19.36 13.21 14.35
C ARG A 340 18.11 13.44 13.51
N ASN A 341 17.81 14.71 13.25
CA ASN A 341 16.84 15.06 12.22
C ASN A 341 17.34 14.57 10.85
N GLY A 342 16.42 14.05 10.06
CA GLY A 342 16.66 13.73 8.66
C GLY A 342 16.73 14.98 7.78
N THR A 343 17.38 14.84 6.64
CA THR A 343 17.60 15.92 5.66
C THR A 343 17.43 15.41 4.23
N ALA A 344 17.20 16.32 3.29
CA ALA A 344 17.13 15.97 1.86
C ALA A 344 18.46 15.40 1.31
N ASP A 345 19.58 15.61 2.00
CA ASP A 345 20.89 15.05 1.63
C ASP A 345 21.11 13.62 2.13
N ASP A 346 20.21 13.11 2.98
CA ASP A 346 20.31 11.76 3.50
C ASP A 346 20.17 10.73 2.37
N LEU A 347 20.96 9.66 2.46
CA LEU A 347 20.95 8.59 1.48
C LEU A 347 19.87 7.57 1.84
N VAL A 348 19.11 7.19 0.82
CA VAL A 348 18.12 6.12 0.84
C VAL A 348 18.72 4.94 0.08
N ASP A 349 18.92 3.84 0.79
CA ASP A 349 19.53 2.60 0.29
C ASP A 349 18.51 1.47 0.32
N LEU A 350 18.27 0.84 -0.83
CA LEU A 350 17.39 -0.33 -0.96
C LEU A 350 18.18 -1.65 -1.01
N GLY A 351 19.43 -1.65 -0.54
CA GLY A 351 20.29 -2.82 -0.47
C GLY A 351 20.51 -3.44 -1.85
N TYR A 352 20.13 -4.70 -2.00
CA TYR A 352 20.26 -5.40 -3.28
C TYR A 352 19.20 -5.02 -4.32
N LEU A 353 18.14 -4.29 -3.95
CA LEU A 353 17.00 -4.05 -4.82
C LEU A 353 17.19 -2.88 -5.79
N GLY A 354 17.99 -1.88 -5.42
CA GLY A 354 18.15 -0.66 -6.22
C GLY A 354 19.33 0.18 -5.76
N ASP A 355 19.70 1.17 -6.57
CA ASP A 355 20.82 2.07 -6.29
C ASP A 355 20.54 3.00 -5.11
N GLU A 356 21.60 3.46 -4.44
CA GLU A 356 21.50 4.47 -3.40
C GLU A 356 21.15 5.85 -3.99
N CYS A 357 20.16 6.53 -3.42
CA CYS A 357 19.66 7.84 -3.89
C CYS A 357 19.57 8.85 -2.75
N ARG A 358 19.74 10.16 -3.02
CA ARG A 358 19.47 11.19 -2.00
C ARG A 358 17.96 11.32 -1.79
N LEU A 359 17.52 11.45 -0.54
CA LEU A 359 16.12 11.61 -0.18
C LEU A 359 15.45 12.75 -0.95
N GLY A 360 16.17 13.87 -1.13
CA GLY A 360 15.71 15.03 -1.89
C GLY A 360 15.31 14.71 -3.34
N ASP A 361 15.99 13.76 -3.97
CA ASP A 361 15.71 13.33 -5.35
C ASP A 361 14.49 12.40 -5.43
N LEU A 362 13.97 11.96 -4.28
CA LEU A 362 12.82 11.06 -4.17
C LEU A 362 11.53 11.78 -3.74
N LEU A 363 11.58 13.10 -3.51
CA LEU A 363 10.45 13.85 -2.96
C LEU A 363 9.37 14.18 -3.99
N SER A 364 9.67 14.13 -5.29
CA SER A 364 8.73 14.47 -6.37
C SER A 364 8.47 13.30 -7.29
N ALA A 365 7.20 12.97 -7.56
CA ALA A 365 6.80 11.88 -8.46
C ALA A 365 7.19 12.11 -9.94
N THR A 366 7.63 13.32 -10.27
CA THR A 366 8.12 13.72 -11.60
C THR A 366 9.57 14.21 -11.55
N GLY A 367 10.29 13.95 -10.45
CA GLY A 367 11.69 14.31 -10.26
C GLY A 367 12.57 13.07 -10.01
N GLY A 368 13.88 13.26 -10.11
CA GLY A 368 14.84 12.17 -9.89
C GLY A 368 14.61 10.98 -10.83
N PRO A 369 14.49 9.74 -10.32
CA PRO A 369 14.22 8.56 -11.16
C PRO A 369 12.74 8.44 -11.58
N PHE A 370 11.86 9.31 -11.09
CA PHE A 370 10.42 9.17 -11.26
C PHE A 370 9.86 10.02 -12.40
N CYS A 371 8.86 9.47 -13.08
CA CYS A 371 8.04 10.21 -14.02
C CYS A 371 6.62 9.64 -14.10
N TYR A 372 5.82 9.91 -13.06
CA TYR A 372 4.44 9.44 -13.00
C TYR A 372 3.49 10.41 -12.27
N ILE A 373 2.20 10.26 -12.52
CA ILE A 373 1.09 10.90 -11.82
C ILE A 373 0.02 9.88 -11.40
N TYR A 374 -0.94 10.33 -10.61
CA TYR A 374 -2.12 9.56 -10.23
C TYR A 374 -3.37 10.07 -10.96
N GLN A 375 -4.22 9.13 -11.38
CA GLN A 375 -5.53 9.42 -11.97
C GLN A 375 -6.64 8.60 -11.31
#